data_AF-A0A372J311-F1
#
_entry.id   AF-A0A372J311-F1
#
_cell.length_a   1.000
_cell.length_b   1.000
_cell.length_c   1.000
_cell.angle_alpha   90.00
_cell.angle_beta   90.00
_cell.angle_gamma   90.00
#
_symmetry.space_group_name_H-M   'P 1'
#
loop_
_entity.id
_entity.type
_entity.pdbx_description
1 polymer ?
#
loop_
_entity_poly.entity_id
_entity_poly.type
_entity_poly.pdbx_seq_one_letter_code
_entity_poly.pdbx_strand_id
1 'polypeptide(L)' 'MTAHAPRLPDLDRSILDAFRALAELRRRFDSAPCGEDALACEVAEARVNELLDLRWSLRRAPGTELAAPAA' A
#
# COMPACT_ATOMS: atom_id res chain seq x y z
N MET A 1 -19.93 -14.39 2.71
CA MET A 1 -18.93 -13.96 1.72
C MET A 1 -17.59 -13.94 2.43
N THR A 2 -16.77 -14.98 2.27
CA THR A 2 -15.42 -15.03 2.86
C THR A 2 -14.54 -14.03 2.12
N ALA A 3 -14.24 -12.89 2.76
CA ALA A 3 -13.21 -11.99 2.29
C ALA A 3 -11.89 -12.78 2.25
N HIS A 4 -11.40 -13.07 1.04
CA HIS A 4 -10.10 -13.70 0.87
C HIS A 4 -9.07 -12.69 1.40
N ALA A 5 -8.47 -12.97 2.55
CA ALA A 5 -7.39 -12.14 3.06
C ALA A 5 -6.32 -12.04 1.96
N PRO A 6 -5.92 -10.83 1.54
CA PRO A 6 -4.93 -10.67 0.49
C PRO A 6 -3.64 -11.38 0.91
N ARG A 7 -3.07 -12.19 0.03
CA ARG A 7 -1.79 -12.84 0.30
C ARG A 7 -0.72 -11.76 0.37
N LEU A 8 0.29 -11.94 1.24
CA LEU A 8 1.39 -10.99 1.42
C LEU A 8 2.05 -10.54 0.09
N PRO A 9 2.30 -11.41 -0.91
CA PRO A 9 2.87 -10.99 -2.18
C PRO A 9 1.97 -10.05 -2.99
N ASP A 10 0.65 -10.27 -2.96
CA ASP A 10 -0.32 -9.42 -3.64
C ASP A 10 -0.46 -8.07 -2.92
N LEU A 11 -0.34 -8.07 -1.59
CA LEU A 11 -0.29 -6.85 -0.79
C LEU A 11 1.00 -6.05 -1.06
N ASP A 12 2.15 -6.72 -1.12
CA ASP A 12 3.44 -6.08 -1.44
C ASP A 12 3.41 -5.46 -2.85
N ARG A 13 2.82 -6.15 -3.83
CA ARG A 13 2.59 -5.58 -5.17
C ARG A 13 1.69 -4.34 -5.11
N SER A 14 0.59 -4.43 -4.37
CA SER A 14 -0.35 -3.30 -4.20
C SER A 14 0.31 -2.08 -3.54
N ILE A 15 1.20 -2.30 -2.58
CA ILE A 15 1.98 -1.24 -1.94
C ILE A 15 2.92 -0.57 -2.95
N LEU A 16 3.64 -1.35 -3.76
CA LEU A 16 4.54 -0.81 -4.78
C LEU A 16 3.77 0.00 -5.84
N ASP A 17 2.62 -0.50 -6.29
CA ASP A 17 1.74 0.22 -7.21
C ASP A 17 1.24 1.54 -6.62
N ALA A 18 0.82 1.54 -5.35
CA ALA A 18 0.38 2.75 -4.65
C ALA A 18 1.51 3.78 -4.50
N PHE A 19 2.73 3.35 -4.16
CA PHE A 19 3.90 4.23 -4.12
C PHE A 19 4.24 4.83 -5.49
N ARG A 20 4.13 4.04 -6.56
CA ARG A 20 4.36 4.53 -7.93
C ARG A 20 3.33 5.60 -8.30
N ALA A 21 2.05 5.35 -8.02
CA ALA A 21 0.99 6.33 -8.28
C ALA A 21 1.19 7.63 -7.49
N LEU A 22 1.56 7.53 -6.20
CA LEU A 22 1.88 8.69 -5.39
C LEU A 22 3.07 9.48 -5.94
N ALA A 23 4.13 8.80 -6.39
CA ALA A 23 5.29 9.46 -6.99
C ALA A 23 4.94 10.20 -8.28
N GLU A 24 4.06 9.64 -9.11
CA GLU A 24 3.56 10.29 -10.33
C GLU A 24 2.71 11.53 -10.00
N LEU A 25 1.82 11.44 -9.02
CA LEU A 25 1.00 12.58 -8.57
C LEU A 25 1.86 13.69 -7.99
N ARG A 26 2.84 13.37 -7.14
CA ARG A 26 3.81 14.35 -6.63
C ARG A 26 4.58 15.04 -7.76
N ARG A 27 5.10 14.28 -8.72
CA ARG A 27 5.79 14.85 -9.89
C ARG A 27 4.91 15.79 -10.69
N ARG A 28 3.62 15.45 -10.87
CA ARG A 28 2.64 16.32 -11.53
C ARG A 28 2.42 17.60 -10.72
N PHE A 29 2.18 17.47 -9.41
CA PHE A 29 2.00 18.59 -8.50
C PHE A 29 3.23 19.52 -8.47
N ASP A 30 4.44 18.98 -8.40
CA ASP A 30 5.70 19.75 -8.48
C ASP A 30 5.82 20.53 -9.80
N SER A 31 5.33 19.96 -10.91
CA SER A 31 5.39 20.60 -12.22
C SER A 31 4.31 21.66 -12.45
N ALA A 32 3.13 21.47 -11.88
CA ALA A 32 1.96 22.32 -12.06
C ALA A 32 1.03 22.17 -10.83
N PRO A 33 1.28 22.91 -9.74
CA PRO A 33 0.53 22.73 -8.52
C PRO A 33 -0.91 23.20 -8.70
N CYS A 34 -1.87 22.32 -8.46
CA CYS A 34 -3.29 22.64 -8.41
C CYS A 34 -3.96 21.96 -7.21
N GLY A 35 -5.10 22.51 -6.78
CA GLY A 35 -5.83 22.01 -5.61
C GLY A 35 -6.32 20.56 -5.77
N GLU A 36 -6.66 20.15 -7.00
CA GLU A 36 -7.07 18.76 -7.28
C GLU A 36 -5.91 17.78 -7.15
N ASP A 37 -4.71 18.16 -7.61
CA ASP A 37 -3.50 17.33 -7.48
C ASP A 37 -3.03 17.23 -6.03
N ALA A 38 -3.21 18.28 -5.21
CA ALA A 38 -2.95 18.24 -3.78
C ALA A 38 -3.86 17.21 -3.09
N LEU A 39 -5.17 17.27 -3.36
CA LEU A 39 -6.13 16.29 -2.83
C LEU A 39 -5.82 14.87 -3.33
N ALA A 40 -5.43 14.71 -4.59
CA ALA A 40 -5.05 13.43 -5.15
C ALA A 40 -3.80 12.86 -4.45
N CYS A 41 -2.82 13.71 -4.13
CA CYS A 41 -1.65 13.31 -3.33
C CYS A 41 -2.06 12.84 -1.94
N GLU A 42 -2.92 13.60 -1.23
CA GLU A 42 -3.39 13.22 0.11
C GLU A 42 -4.12 11.87 0.10
N VAL A 43 -5.01 11.65 -0.87
CA VAL A 43 -5.73 10.39 -1.04
C VAL A 43 -4.77 9.23 -1.34
N ALA A 44 -3.77 9.45 -2.19
CA ALA A 44 -2.76 8.44 -2.50
C ALA A 44 -1.87 8.13 -1.29
N GLU A 45 -1.49 9.12 -0.49
CA GLU A 45 -0.75 8.94 0.77
C GLU A 45 -1.57 8.15 1.79
N ALA A 46 -2.85 8.49 1.97
CA ALA A 46 -3.76 7.73 2.81
C ALA A 46 -3.82 6.26 2.38
N ARG A 47 -3.93 6.01 1.07
CA ARG A 47 -3.97 4.65 0.53
C ARG A 47 -2.70 3.84 0.80
N VAL A 48 -1.53 4.46 0.63
CA VAL A 48 -0.24 3.83 0.97
C VAL A 48 -0.20 3.47 2.45
N ASN A 49 -0.63 4.39 3.33
CA ASN A 49 -0.64 4.16 4.77
C ASN A 49 -1.58 3.01 5.18
N GLU A 50 -2.77 2.91 4.60
CA GLU A 50 -3.69 1.78 4.82
C GLU A 50 -3.05 0.44 4.45
N LEU A 51 -2.38 0.36 3.30
CA LEU A 51 -1.74 -0.88 2.84
C LEU A 51 -0.54 -1.27 3.71
N LEU A 52 0.23 -0.28 4.17
CA LEU A 52 1.32 -0.51 5.11
C LEU A 52 0.78 -1.01 6.46
N ASP A 53 -0.27 -0.38 7.00
CA ASP A 53 -0.91 -0.84 8.23
C ASP A 53 -1.43 -2.27 8.10
N LEU A 54 -2.09 -2.59 7.00
CA LEU A 54 -2.56 -3.95 6.71
C LEU A 54 -1.38 -4.95 6.69
N ARG A 55 -0.25 -4.58 6.07
CA ARG A 55 0.96 -5.42 6.05
C ARG A 55 1.53 -5.63 7.44
N TRP A 56 1.59 -4.57 8.25
CA TRP A 56 2.05 -4.65 9.63
C TRP A 56 1.12 -5.49 10.50
N SER A 57 -0.18 -5.40 10.27
CA SER A 57 -1.20 -6.20 10.96
C SER A 57 -1.08 -7.68 10.62
N LEU A 58 -0.87 -8.02 9.33
CA LEU A 58 -0.61 -9.40 8.90
C LEU A 58 0.71 -9.97 9.47
N ARG A 59 1.76 -9.14 9.56
CA ARG A 59 3.04 -9.55 10.16
C ARG A 59 2.93 -9.79 11.68
N ARG A 60 2.06 -9.04 12.38
CA ARG A 60 1.91 -9.10 13.85
C ARG A 60 0.84 -10.08 14.31
N ALA A 61 0.01 -10.62 13.41
CA ALA A 61 -1.00 -11.61 13.76
C ALA A 61 -0.35 -12.90 14.29
N PRO A 62 -0.57 -13.28 15.56
CA PRO A 62 -0.05 -14.52 16.11
C PRO A 62 -0.75 -15.69 15.44
N GLY A 63 0.00 -16.52 14.70
CA GLY A 63 -0.53 -17.67 13.94
C GLY A 63 -0.32 -17.60 12.43
N THR A 64 0.18 -16.50 11.89
CA THR A 64 0.73 -16.47 10.51
C THR A 64 2.16 -16.99 10.56
N GLU A 65 2.31 -18.29 10.77
CA GLU A 65 3.54 -19.00 10.45
C GLU A 65 3.76 -18.80 8.95
N LEU A 66 4.57 -17.79 8.59
CA LEU A 66 5.30 -17.82 7.33
C LEU A 66 6.01 -19.16 7.37
N ALA A 67 5.50 -20.14 6.61
CA ALA A 67 6.09 -21.46 6.50
C ALA A 67 7.59 -21.26 6.29
N ALA A 68 8.34 -21.49 7.36
CA ALA A 68 9.79 -21.45 7.30
C ALA A 68 10.17 -22.53 6.27
N PRO A 69 11.11 -22.26 5.35
CA PRO A 69 11.59 -23.32 4.47
C PRO A 69 12.11 -24.45 5.37
N ALA A 70 11.50 -25.63 5.25
CA ALA A 70 11.98 -26.82 5.88
C ALA A 70 13.44 -27.04 5.45
N ALA A 71 14.28 -27.35 6.43
CA ALA A 71 15.72 -27.53 6.34
C ALA A 71 16.15 -28.49 5.21
#